data_AF-A0A848YL73-F1
#
_entry.id   AF-A0A848YL73-F1
#
_cell.length_a   1.000
_cell.length_b   1.000
_cell.length_c   1.000
_cell.angle_alpha   90.00
_cell.angle_beta   90.00
_cell.angle_gamma   90.00
#
_symmetry.space_group_name_H-M   'P 1'
#
loop_
_entity.id
_entity.type
_entity.pdbx_description
1 polymer ?
#
loop_
_entity_poly.entity_id
_entity_poly.type
_entity_poly.pdbx_seq_one_letter_code
_entity_poly.pdbx_strand_id
1 'polypeptide(L)' 'GFTLYVDQMIKARRQSDTSAFVYLAKGHDATKAAELRTEGYRTLAQISDGEDPAALGCTHQLIGGVLTVL' A
#
# COMPACT_ATOMS: atom_id res chain seq x y z
N GLY A 1 1.86 -20.12 -31.38
CA GLY A 1 2.36 -19.63 -30.07
C GLY A 1 3.00 -18.27 -30.26
N PHE A 2 2.98 -17.42 -29.24
CA PHE A 2 3.63 -16.12 -29.25
C PHE A 2 4.73 -16.07 -28.17
N THR A 3 5.77 -15.26 -28.42
CA THR A 3 6.88 -15.05 -27.47
C THR A 3 6.75 -13.66 -26.86
N LEU A 4 6.73 -13.58 -25.54
CA LEU A 4 6.71 -12.32 -24.80
C LEU A 4 8.14 -11.92 -24.44
N TYR A 5 8.54 -10.70 -24.82
CA TYR A 5 9.80 -10.09 -24.42
C TYR A 5 9.58 -9.21 -23.20
N VAL A 6 9.62 -9.84 -22.02
CA VAL A 6 9.33 -9.20 -20.73
C VAL A 6 10.20 -7.97 -20.50
N ASP A 7 11.47 -8.01 -20.90
CA ASP A 7 12.40 -6.87 -20.78
C ASP A 7 11.92 -5.60 -21.52
N GLN A 8 11.37 -5.75 -22.73
CA GLN A 8 10.88 -4.62 -23.50
C GLN A 8 9.59 -4.06 -22.90
N MET A 9 8.76 -4.92 -22.31
CA MET A 9 7.53 -4.51 -21.62
C MET A 9 7.81 -3.76 -20.32
N ILE A 10 8.86 -4.13 -19.57
CA ILE A 10 9.28 -3.41 -18.36
C ILE A 10 9.74 -2.00 -18.71
N LYS A 11 10.54 -1.84 -19.77
CA LYS A 11 11.01 -0.52 -20.23
C LYS A 11 9.89 0.37 -20.76
N ALA A 12 8.85 -0.22 -21.35
CA ALA A 12 7.69 0.49 -21.86
C ALA A 12 6.64 0.84 -20.79
N ARG A 13 6.80 0.37 -19.54
CA ARG A 13 5.87 0.75 -18.47
C ARG A 13 6.02 2.22 -18.15
N ARG A 14 4.94 2.98 -18.38
CA ARG A 14 4.71 4.27 -17.72
C ARG A 14 4.68 4.01 -16.21
N GLN A 15 5.41 4.82 -15.44
CA GLN A 15 5.34 4.81 -13.98
C GLN A 15 3.89 5.12 -13.63
N SER A 16 3.11 4.09 -13.27
CA SER A 16 1.81 4.30 -12.66
C SER A 16 2.08 5.06 -11.37
N ASP A 17 1.34 6.15 -11.13
CA ASP A 17 1.40 6.89 -9.88
C ASP A 17 1.44 5.87 -8.75
N THR A 18 2.52 5.91 -7.96
CA THR A 18 2.76 4.93 -6.91
C THR A 18 1.57 5.04 -5.97
N SER A 19 0.66 4.06 -6.02
CA SER A 19 -0.53 4.08 -5.20
C SER A 19 -0.08 4.17 -3.74
N ALA A 20 -0.64 5.13 -3.02
CA ALA A 20 -0.27 5.41 -1.65
C ALA A 20 -0.37 4.11 -0.82
N PHE A 21 0.68 3.84 -0.06
CA PHE A 21 0.83 2.61 0.70
C PHE A 21 0.52 2.91 2.17
N VAL A 22 -0.58 2.35 2.66
CA VAL A 22 -1.15 2.65 3.97
C VAL A 22 -0.83 1.54 4.96
N TYR A 23 -0.17 1.88 6.05
CA TYR A 23 0.03 1.00 7.19
C TYR A 23 -1.22 0.96 8.08
N LEU A 24 -1.71 -0.21 8.45
CA LEU A 24 -2.87 -0.38 9.32
C LEU A 24 -2.40 -0.79 10.71
N ALA A 25 -2.38 0.15 11.64
CA ALA A 25 -1.97 -0.11 13.02
C ALA A 25 -2.94 -1.06 13.73
N LYS A 26 -2.48 -1.70 14.80
CA LYS A 26 -3.29 -2.57 15.65
C LYS A 26 -4.49 -1.79 16.19
N GLY A 27 -5.68 -2.38 16.06
CA GLY A 27 -6.94 -1.70 16.42
C GLY A 27 -7.42 -0.67 15.40
N HIS A 28 -6.94 -0.72 14.16
CA HIS A 28 -7.50 0.08 13.06
C HIS A 28 -8.98 -0.27 12.79
N ASP A 29 -9.70 0.69 12.20
CA ASP A 29 -11.05 0.47 11.72
C ASP A 29 -11.05 -0.41 10.46
N ALA A 30 -11.63 -1.62 10.58
CA ALA A 30 -11.68 -2.60 9.49
C ALA A 30 -12.55 -2.15 8.31
N THR A 31 -13.61 -1.37 8.57
CA THR A 31 -14.50 -0.82 7.53
C THR A 31 -13.72 0.19 6.70
N LYS A 32 -13.03 1.11 7.38
CA LYS A 32 -12.20 2.13 6.72
C LYS A 32 -11.03 1.51 5.95
N ALA A 33 -10.43 0.44 6.48
CA ALA A 33 -9.42 -0.32 5.74
C ALA A 33 -9.99 -1.01 4.50
N ALA A 34 -11.26 -1.42 4.49
CA ALA A 34 -11.91 -1.97 3.31
C ALA A 34 -12.18 -0.88 2.26
N GLU A 35 -12.69 0.29 2.68
CA GLU A 35 -12.91 1.46 1.81
C GLU A 35 -11.63 1.87 1.08
N LEU A 36 -10.51 1.99 1.82
CA LEU A 36 -9.21 2.32 1.24
C LEU A 36 -8.77 1.30 0.16
N ARG A 37 -9.03 0.01 0.35
CA ARG A 37 -8.71 -1.01 -0.66
C ARG A 37 -9.59 -0.87 -1.90
N THR A 38 -10.86 -0.53 -1.72
CA THR A 38 -11.79 -0.26 -2.83
C THR A 38 -11.39 0.98 -3.62
N GLU A 39 -10.86 2.01 -2.95
CA GLU A 39 -10.32 3.22 -3.58
C GLU A 39 -8.99 2.99 -4.32
N GLY A 40 -8.37 1.81 -4.16
CA GLY A 40 -7.13 1.44 -4.85
C GLY A 40 -5.86 1.69 -4.05
N TYR A 41 -5.97 2.02 -2.75
CA TYR A 41 -4.80 2.09 -1.87
C TYR A 41 -4.25 0.69 -1.61
N ARG A 42 -2.92 0.61 -1.52
CA ARG A 42 -2.26 -0.59 -1.00
C ARG A 42 -2.29 -0.50 0.52
N THR A 43 -2.58 -1.60 1.21
CA THR A 43 -2.61 -1.63 2.68
C THR A 43 -1.69 -2.71 3.23
N LEU A 44 -0.97 -2.42 4.31
CA LEU A 44 -0.17 -3.40 5.07
C LEU A 44 -0.64 -3.42 6.51
N ALA A 45 -1.08 -4.59 7.00
CA ALA A 45 -1.53 -4.74 8.38
C ALA A 45 -0.33 -4.98 9.31
N GLN A 46 -0.35 -4.33 10.47
CA GLN A 46 0.62 -4.57 11.54
C GLN A 46 0.66 -6.05 11.94
N ILE A 47 1.84 -6.66 11.96
CA ILE A 47 2.04 -8.04 12.40
C ILE A 47 2.63 -8.07 13.82
N SER A 48 3.55 -7.14 14.10
CA SER A 48 4.35 -7.08 15.32
C SER A 48 4.29 -5.70 15.96
N ASP A 49 4.43 -5.65 17.29
CA ASP A 49 4.60 -4.38 17.98
C ASP A 49 6.00 -3.81 17.68
N GLY A 50 6.10 -2.51 17.37
CA GLY A 50 7.38 -1.83 17.08
C GLY A 50 7.83 -1.83 15.61
N GLU A 51 6.96 -2.23 14.68
CA GLU A 51 7.23 -2.03 13.24
C GLU A 51 7.33 -0.55 12.89
N ASP A 52 8.25 -0.22 11.99
CA ASP A 52 8.38 1.12 11.42
C ASP A 52 7.68 1.18 10.05
N PRO A 53 6.52 1.84 9.94
CA PRO A 53 5.80 1.99 8.69
C PRO A 53 6.64 2.64 7.57
N ALA A 54 7.50 3.61 7.91
CA ALA A 54 8.33 4.30 6.94
C ALA A 54 9.43 3.39 6.40
N ALA A 55 10.07 2.60 7.27
CA ALA A 55 11.05 1.59 6.85
C ALA A 55 10.44 0.49 5.96
N LEU A 56 9.14 0.22 6.12
CA LEU A 56 8.38 -0.72 5.26
C LEU A 56 7.93 -0.09 3.92
N GLY A 57 8.24 1.19 3.70
CA GLY A 57 7.86 1.92 2.49
C GLY A 57 6.41 2.40 2.47
N CYS A 58 5.73 2.39 3.62
CA CYS A 58 4.40 3.00 3.73
C CYS A 58 4.53 4.52 3.66
N THR A 59 3.59 5.16 2.99
CA THR A 59 3.50 6.63 2.90
C THR A 59 2.46 7.20 3.85
N HIS A 60 1.53 6.37 4.29
CA HIS A 60 0.45 6.74 5.21
C HIS A 60 0.29 5.69 6.30
N GLN A 61 -0.38 6.06 7.38
CA GLN A 61 -0.75 5.18 8.49
C GLN A 61 -2.19 5.42 8.92
N LEU A 62 -2.95 4.35 9.14
CA LEU A 62 -4.30 4.35 9.68
C LEU A 62 -4.27 3.91 11.15
N ILE A 63 -4.62 4.83 12.06
CA ILE A 63 -4.69 4.59 13.51
C ILE A 63 -6.14 4.81 13.97
N GLY A 64 -6.82 3.76 14.44
CA GLY A 64 -8.19 3.84 14.97
C GLY A 64 -9.24 4.40 14.00
N GLY A 65 -8.94 4.55 12.71
CA GLY A 65 -9.80 5.17 11.70
C GLY A 65 -9.32 6.54 11.19
N VAL A 66 -8.22 7.09 11.72
CA VAL A 66 -7.61 8.32 11.22
C VAL A 66 -6.45 7.99 10.29
N LEU A 67 -6.52 8.47 9.05
CA LEU A 67 -5.44 8.34 8.07
C LEU A 67 -4.47 9.51 8.25
N THR A 68 -3.21 9.21 8.50
CA THR A 68 -2.13 10.19 8.72
C THR A 68 -1.02 9.93 7.71
N VAL A 69 -0.38 10.99 7.21
CA VAL A 69 0.81 10.89 6.35
C VAL A 69 2.04 10.73 7.24
N LEU A 70 2.96 9.84 6.86
CA LEU A 70 4.22 9.57 7.58
C LEU A 70 5.30 10.61 7.27
#